data_AF-A0A1H4EJR0-F1
#
_entry.id   AF-A0A1H4EJR0-F1
#
_cell.length_a   1.000
_cell.length_b   1.000
_cell.length_c   1.000
_cell.angle_alpha   90.00
_cell.angle_beta   90.00
_cell.angle_gamma   90.00
#
_symmetry.space_group_name_H-M   'P 1'
#
loop_
_entity.id
_entity.type
_entity.pdbx_description
1 polymer ?
#
loop_
_entity_poly.entity_id
_entity_poly.type
_entity_poly.pdbx_seq_one_letter_code
_entity_poly.pdbx_strand_id
1 'polypeptide(L)'
;MSYIDQEATGELLRLAVKSSSFSVSDICKEMNISTTSIYNWFRGDTLPSIENLFLFAELVGQKVDDIVVYVSDRNNKADAA
;
A
#
# COMPACT_ATOMS: atom_id res chain seq x y z
N MET A 1 -7.11 -14.97 -13.16
CA MET A 1 -6.76 -15.21 -11.73
C MET A 1 -6.66 -13.86 -11.07
N SER A 2 -7.15 -13.66 -9.83
CA SER A 2 -6.99 -12.36 -9.18
C SER A 2 -5.54 -12.17 -8.73
N TYR A 3 -4.99 -10.97 -8.94
CA TYR A 3 -3.64 -10.61 -8.53
C TYR A 3 -3.63 -9.24 -7.83
N ILE A 4 -2.59 -8.97 -7.04
CA ILE A 4 -2.40 -7.66 -6.42
C ILE A 4 -1.73 -6.73 -7.41
N ASP A 5 -2.35 -5.58 -7.66
CA ASP A 5 -1.73 -4.51 -8.43
C ASP A 5 -0.78 -3.74 -7.50
N GLN A 6 0.52 -3.93 -7.71
CA GLN A 6 1.56 -3.36 -6.84
C GLN A 6 1.65 -1.84 -6.96
N GLU A 7 1.43 -1.29 -8.15
CA GLU A 7 1.50 0.15 -8.40
C GLU A 7 0.29 0.85 -7.78
N ALA A 8 -0.91 0.33 -8.02
CA ALA A 8 -2.13 0.87 -7.43
C ALA A 8 -2.13 0.72 -5.89
N THR A 9 -1.63 -0.41 -5.37
CA THR A 9 -1.42 -0.62 -3.93
C THR A 9 -0.42 0.39 -3.36
N GLY A 10 0.69 0.66 -4.07
CA GLY A 10 1.68 1.65 -3.66
C GLY A 10 1.10 3.06 -3.49
N GLU A 11 0.26 3.48 -4.42
CA GLU A 11 -0.44 4.77 -4.32
C GLU A 11 -1.43 4.79 -3.14
N LEU A 12 -2.16 3.69 -2.86
CA LEU A 12 -3.01 3.61 -1.67
C LEU A 12 -2.20 3.72 -0.38
N LEU A 13 -1.07 3.02 -0.27
CA LEU A 13 -0.17 3.15 0.89
C LEU A 13 0.28 4.60 1.09
N ARG A 14 0.63 5.30 0.00
CA ARG A 14 1.02 6.71 0.07
C ARG A 14 -0.13 7.60 0.54
N LEU A 15 -1.34 7.36 0.05
CA LEU A 15 -2.54 8.10 0.46
C LEU A 15 -2.91 7.81 1.92
N ALA A 16 -2.73 6.57 2.38
CA ALA A 16 -2.93 6.17 3.76
C ALA A 16 -2.04 6.96 4.71
N VAL A 17 -0.73 7.05 4.40
CA VAL A 17 0.19 7.88 5.21
C VAL A 17 -0.23 9.34 5.22
N LYS A 18 -0.57 9.91 4.05
CA LYS A 18 -1.01 11.32 3.95
C LYS A 18 -2.29 11.62 4.73
N SER A 19 -3.18 10.64 4.84
CA SER A 19 -4.43 10.76 5.57
C SER A 19 -4.28 10.46 7.07
N SER A 20 -3.16 9.83 7.46
CA SER A 20 -2.83 9.54 8.84
C SER A 20 -2.18 10.75 9.55
N SER A 21 -2.06 10.66 10.88
CA SER A 21 -1.28 11.63 11.67
C SER A 21 0.22 11.33 11.71
N PHE A 22 0.67 10.24 11.06
CA PHE A 22 2.06 9.79 11.10
C PHE A 22 2.84 10.30 9.89
N SER A 23 4.10 10.69 10.13
CA SER A 23 5.04 10.93 9.04
C SER A 23 5.65 9.60 8.56
N VAL A 24 6.20 9.59 7.34
CA VAL A 24 7.01 8.46 6.84
C VAL A 24 8.14 8.12 7.81
N SER A 25 8.75 9.14 8.45
CA SER A 25 9.84 8.89 9.40
C SER A 25 9.34 8.21 10.68
N ASP A 26 8.12 8.49 11.14
CA ASP A 26 7.57 7.87 12.34
C ASP A 26 7.24 6.42 12.04
N ILE A 27 6.59 6.16 10.90
CA ILE A 27 6.29 4.80 10.43
C ILE A 27 7.57 3.96 10.32
N CYS A 28 8.65 4.52 9.75
CA CYS A 28 9.92 3.80 9.65
C CYS A 28 10.52 3.45 11.01
N LYS A 29 10.38 4.33 12.01
CA LYS A 29 10.86 4.09 13.38
C LYS A 29 10.04 3.01 14.06
N GLU A 30 8.72 3.11 14.01
CA GLU A 30 7.80 2.15 14.63
C GLU A 30 7.94 0.75 14.02
N MET A 31 8.09 0.67 12.69
CA MET A 31 8.26 -0.60 11.98
C MET A 31 9.71 -1.11 11.95
N ASN A 32 10.67 -0.33 12.44
CA ASN A 32 12.11 -0.60 12.36
C ASN A 32 12.59 -0.95 10.92
N ILE A 33 12.19 -0.13 9.95
CA ILE A 33 12.55 -0.28 8.53
C ILE A 33 13.20 0.97 7.96
N SER A 34 13.83 0.84 6.79
CA SER A 34 14.40 1.98 6.08
C SER A 34 13.32 2.83 5.41
N THR A 35 13.58 4.14 5.29
CA THR A 35 12.74 5.04 4.47
C THR A 35 12.68 4.59 3.02
N THR A 36 13.79 4.05 2.48
CA THR A 36 13.84 3.45 1.15
C THR A 36 12.80 2.35 0.97
N SER A 37 12.58 1.50 1.97
CA SER A 37 11.56 0.45 1.92
C SER A 37 10.17 1.04 1.71
N ILE A 38 9.79 2.05 2.49
CA ILE A 38 8.49 2.74 2.34
C ILE A 38 8.34 3.36 0.94
N TYR A 39 9.37 4.06 0.45
CA TYR A 39 9.28 4.70 -0.88
C TYR A 39 9.28 3.70 -2.02
N ASN A 40 9.92 2.54 -1.88
CA ASN A 40 9.82 1.43 -2.83
C ASN A 40 8.39 0.89 -2.87
N TRP A 41 7.73 0.77 -1.72
CA TRP A 41 6.32 0.38 -1.66
C TRP A 41 5.43 1.39 -2.35
N PHE A 42 5.64 2.70 -2.11
CA PHE A 42 4.85 3.74 -2.75
C PHE A 42 4.95 3.76 -4.27
N ARG A 43 6.11 3.38 -4.83
CA ARG A 43 6.31 3.28 -6.29
C ARG A 43 5.85 1.93 -6.87
N GLY A 44 5.47 0.98 -6.04
CA GLY A 44 5.17 -0.39 -6.47
C GLY A 44 6.40 -1.21 -6.84
N ASP A 45 7.62 -0.75 -6.52
CA ASP A 45 8.88 -1.47 -6.80
C ASP A 45 8.94 -2.80 -6.05
N THR A 46 8.42 -2.80 -4.82
CA THR A 46 8.26 -3.98 -3.96
C THR A 46 6.97 -3.85 -3.16
N LEU A 47 6.40 -4.97 -2.73
CA LEU A 47 5.32 -4.96 -1.73
C LEU A 47 5.89 -5.08 -0.31
N PRO A 48 5.20 -4.54 0.70
CA PRO A 48 5.45 -4.91 2.08
C PRO A 48 5.23 -6.42 2.25
N SER A 49 5.99 -7.06 3.15
CA SER A 49 5.64 -8.40 3.62
C SER A 49 4.26 -8.37 4.28
N ILE A 50 3.63 -9.54 4.41
CA ILE A 50 2.32 -9.64 5.09
C ILE A 50 2.39 -9.00 6.49
N GLU A 51 3.43 -9.32 7.28
CA GLU A 51 3.63 -8.73 8.61
C GLU A 51 3.72 -7.20 8.58
N ASN A 52 4.54 -6.65 7.67
CA ASN A 52 4.69 -5.20 7.52
C ASN A 52 3.40 -4.53 7.05
N LEU A 53 2.61 -5.20 6.21
CA LEU A 53 1.35 -4.67 5.72
C LEU A 53 0.32 -4.55 6.85
N PHE A 54 0.22 -5.56 7.71
CA PHE A 54 -0.66 -5.50 8.89
C PHE A 54 -0.21 -4.42 9.87
N LEU A 55 1.09 -4.36 10.19
CA LEU A 55 1.63 -3.33 11.09
C LEU A 55 1.42 -1.92 10.53
N PHE A 56 1.66 -1.73 9.23
CA PHE A 56 1.41 -0.47 8.55
C PHE A 56 -0.07 -0.07 8.65
N ALA A 57 -0.99 -1.00 8.38
CA ALA A 57 -2.43 -0.78 8.45
C ALA A 57 -2.88 -0.34 9.85
N GLU A 58 -2.36 -0.98 10.90
CA GLU A 58 -2.59 -0.58 12.29
C GLU A 58 -2.09 0.83 12.59
N LEU A 59 -0.86 1.17 12.15
CA LEU A 59 -0.27 2.49 12.36
C LEU A 59 -1.09 3.60 11.67
N VAL A 60 -1.50 3.40 10.43
CA VAL A 60 -2.29 4.41 9.69
C VAL A 60 -3.78 4.35 10.00
N GLY A 61 -4.23 3.41 10.83
CA GLY A 61 -5.62 3.26 11.24
C GLY A 61 -6.56 2.79 10.12
N GLN A 62 -6.05 2.02 9.16
CA GLN A 62 -6.84 1.49 8.04
C GLN A 62 -6.89 -0.04 8.08
N LYS A 63 -7.83 -0.65 7.35
CA LYS A 63 -7.85 -2.10 7.16
C LYS A 63 -6.89 -2.47 6.03
N VAL A 64 -6.34 -3.68 6.09
CA VAL A 64 -5.48 -4.20 5.01
C VAL A 64 -6.22 -4.23 3.67
N ASP A 65 -7.49 -4.61 3.66
CA ASP A 65 -8.31 -4.61 2.45
C ASP A 65 -8.50 -3.22 1.83
N ASP A 66 -8.43 -2.15 2.64
CA ASP A 66 -8.58 -0.77 2.16
C ASP A 66 -7.28 -0.20 1.55
N ILE A 67 -6.14 -0.86 1.79
CA ILE A 67 -4.81 -0.43 1.32
C ILE A 67 -4.26 -1.31 0.19
N VAL A 68 -4.92 -2.42 -0.16
CA VAL A 68 -4.49 -3.36 -1.21
C VAL A 68 -5.49 -3.36 -2.37
N VAL A 69 -4.97 -3.32 -3.61
CA VAL A 69 -5.79 -3.39 -4.81
C VAL A 69 -5.74 -4.79 -5.43
N TYR A 70 -6.90 -5.43 -5.57
CA TYR A 70 -7.07 -6.71 -6.24
C TYR A 70 -7.64 -6.53 -7.65
N VAL A 71 -6.87 -6.91 -8.66
CA VAL A 71 -7.33 -6.93 -10.05
C VAL A 71 -7.83 -8.32 -10.38
N SER A 72 -9.09 -8.41 -10.81
CA SER A 72 -9.69 -9.65 -11.30
C SER A 72 -9.80 -9.59 -12.83
N ASP A 73 -9.46 -10.68 -13.50
CA ASP A 73 -9.47 -10.89 -14.97
C ASP A 73 -10.80 -10.60 -15.71
N ARG A 74 -11.82 -10.05 -15.07
CA ARG A 74 -13.16 -9.87 -15.68
C ARG A 74 -13.46 -8.50 -16.26
N ASN A 75 -12.55 -7.54 -16.27
CA ASN A 75 -12.78 -6.30 -17.02
C ASN A 75 -11.50 -5.51 -17.29
N ASN A 76 -11.00 -5.59 -18.52
CA ASN A 76 -10.26 -4.50 -19.12
C ASN A 76 -10.92 -4.18 -20.48
N LYS A 77 -11.55 -3.00 -20.55
CA LYS A 77 -12.37 -2.42 -21.65
C LYS A 77 -13.78 -2.98 -21.87
N ALA A 78 -14.73 -2.46 -21.10
CA ALA A 78 -16.03 -2.04 -21.64
C ALA A 78 -16.37 -0.66 -21.03
N ASP A 79 -16.82 0.27 -21.87
CA ASP A 79 -17.45 1.56 -21.55
C ASP A 79 -16.58 2.78 -21.20
N ALA A 80 -15.56 3.03 -22.03
CA ALA A 80 -15.14 4.41 -22.31
C ALA A 80 -14.88 4.60 -23.81
N ALA A 81 -15.96 4.54 -24.61
CA ALA A 81 -16.10 5.15 -25.94
C ALA A 81 -17.57 5.21 -26.33
#